data_AF-A0AAD5LDQ4-F1
#
_entry.id   AF-A0AAD5LDQ4-F1
#
_cell.length_a   1.000
_cell.length_b   1.000
_cell.length_c   1.000
_cell.angle_alpha   90.00
_cell.angle_beta   90.00
_cell.angle_gamma   90.00
#
_symmetry.space_group_name_H-M   'P 1'
#
loop_
_entity.id
_entity.type
_entity.pdbx_description
1 polymer ?
#
loop_
_entity_poly.entity_id
_entity_poly.type
_entity_poly.pdbx_seq_one_letter_code
_entity_poly.pdbx_strand_id
1 'polypeptide(L)'
;MLKLTTVATVAAASLCIAVSAAPLPRQCLPTEPYVDYPGNDIARTNVKDVGECCQRCLDHPQCEAYTWNNWDNICYMKSKKADKPFQGTPDPNSPYKYASGVVYKCKPLQFNLDYPGNDITSVRTDKLGECCMYCRSQPGCVGWAWSKNNGGFCWLKSKFAGEPTFWETAVSAAAY
;
A
#
# COMPACT_ATOMS: atom_id res chain seq x y z
N MET A 1 -2.56 -19.72 -74.92
CA MET A 1 -2.68 -20.50 -73.67
C MET A 1 -1.96 -19.72 -72.58
N LEU A 2 -2.71 -19.16 -71.64
CA LEU A 2 -2.26 -18.24 -70.58
C LEU A 2 -1.69 -19.05 -69.40
N LYS A 3 -0.47 -18.77 -68.93
CA LYS A 3 0.02 -19.28 -67.64
C LYS A 3 -0.14 -18.17 -66.60
N LEU A 4 -1.13 -18.31 -65.72
CA LEU A 4 -1.25 -17.53 -64.49
C LEU A 4 -0.26 -18.08 -63.46
N THR A 5 0.68 -17.26 -63.01
CA THR A 5 1.47 -17.50 -61.80
C THR A 5 0.83 -16.76 -60.64
N THR A 6 0.36 -17.51 -59.64
CA THR A 6 -0.19 -16.99 -58.40
C THR A 6 0.94 -16.51 -57.48
N VAL A 7 0.90 -15.26 -57.03
CA VAL A 7 1.79 -14.74 -55.97
C VAL A 7 1.06 -14.88 -54.64
N ALA A 8 1.60 -15.68 -53.71
CA ALA A 8 1.08 -15.79 -52.36
C ALA A 8 1.62 -14.64 -51.49
N THR A 9 0.73 -13.84 -50.92
CA THR A 9 1.06 -12.81 -49.94
C THR A 9 1.16 -13.43 -48.54
N VAL A 10 2.31 -13.31 -47.89
CA VAL A 10 2.51 -13.73 -46.50
C VAL A 10 2.10 -12.57 -45.60
N ALA A 11 1.01 -12.73 -44.85
CA ALA A 11 0.61 -11.78 -43.81
C ALA A 11 1.54 -11.95 -42.59
N ALA A 12 2.35 -10.94 -42.29
CA ALA A 12 3.15 -10.91 -41.07
C ALA A 12 2.23 -10.61 -39.87
N ALA A 13 1.96 -11.62 -39.04
CA ALA A 13 1.28 -11.43 -37.78
C ALA A 13 2.22 -10.69 -36.81
N SER A 14 1.90 -9.44 -36.52
CA SER A 14 2.66 -8.62 -35.57
C SER A 14 2.42 -9.13 -34.15
N LEU A 15 3.49 -9.62 -33.52
CA LEU A 15 3.47 -10.13 -32.15
C LEU A 15 3.38 -8.95 -31.18
N CYS A 16 2.18 -8.59 -30.74
CA CYS A 16 1.99 -7.66 -29.63
C CYS A 16 2.46 -8.34 -28.33
N ILE A 17 3.68 -8.09 -27.90
CA ILE A 17 4.14 -8.46 -26.56
C ILE A 17 3.39 -7.57 -25.58
N ALA A 18 2.34 -8.10 -24.97
CA ALA A 18 1.69 -7.46 -23.83
C ALA A 18 2.70 -7.47 -22.67
N VAL A 19 3.36 -6.34 -22.43
CA VAL A 19 4.09 -6.13 -21.18
C VAL A 19 3.04 -6.03 -20.09
N SER A 20 2.79 -7.15 -19.40
CA SER A 20 2.05 -7.15 -18.15
C SER A 20 2.80 -6.24 -17.19
N ALA A 21 2.28 -5.02 -16.98
CA ALA A 21 2.64 -4.22 -15.83
C ALA A 21 2.13 -4.97 -14.60
N ALA A 22 3.00 -5.80 -14.02
CA ALA A 22 2.69 -6.49 -12.78
C ALA A 22 2.25 -5.44 -11.75
N PRO A 23 1.09 -5.62 -11.08
CA PRO A 23 0.72 -4.72 -10.01
C PRO A 23 1.82 -4.70 -8.96
N LEU A 24 2.18 -3.52 -8.46
CA LEU A 24 3.12 -3.39 -7.35
C LEU A 24 2.64 -4.36 -6.24
N PRO A 25 3.49 -5.33 -5.84
CA PRO A 25 3.03 -6.40 -4.99
C PRO A 25 2.65 -5.84 -3.62
N ARG A 26 1.74 -6.54 -2.95
CA ARG A 26 1.52 -6.35 -1.51
C ARG A 26 2.88 -6.33 -0.81
N GLN A 27 3.17 -5.28 -0.06
CA GLN A 27 4.53 -5.08 0.46
C GLN A 27 4.54 -4.52 1.88
N CYS A 28 5.60 -4.86 2.59
CA CYS A 28 5.97 -4.20 3.84
C CYS A 28 6.47 -2.79 3.54
N LEU A 29 5.92 -1.79 4.22
CA LEU A 29 6.54 -0.47 4.25
C LEU A 29 7.69 -0.45 5.27
N PRO A 30 8.61 0.53 5.20
CA PRO A 30 9.71 0.64 6.14
C PRO A 30 9.23 0.62 7.61
N THR A 31 9.87 -0.21 8.42
CA THR A 31 9.55 -0.34 9.84
C THR A 31 10.04 0.86 10.65
N GLU A 32 9.31 1.22 11.68
CA GLU A 32 9.65 2.22 12.68
C GLU A 32 10.26 1.52 13.93
N PRO A 33 11.59 1.58 14.12
CA PRO A 33 12.23 0.96 15.28
C PRO A 33 11.92 1.74 16.56
N TYR A 34 11.82 1.02 17.67
CA TYR A 34 11.47 1.53 19.00
C TYR A 34 10.08 2.18 19.08
N VAL A 35 9.21 1.92 18.11
CA VAL A 35 7.84 2.43 18.10
C VAL A 35 6.87 1.30 18.40
N ASP A 36 5.94 1.54 19.30
CA ASP A 36 4.74 0.73 19.49
C ASP A 36 3.50 1.46 18.93
N TYR A 37 2.66 0.73 18.21
CA TYR A 37 1.30 1.15 17.87
C TYR A 37 0.29 0.58 18.88
N PRO A 38 -0.05 1.30 19.96
CA PRO A 38 -0.99 0.80 20.96
C PRO A 38 -2.40 0.61 20.39
N GLY A 39 -3.07 -0.46 20.83
CA GLY A 39 -4.44 -0.79 20.46
C GLY A 39 -4.62 -1.33 19.05
N ASN A 40 -5.88 -1.40 18.60
CA ASN A 40 -6.30 -1.92 17.30
C ASN A 40 -5.90 -3.38 17.00
N ASP A 41 -5.51 -4.16 18.02
CA ASP A 41 -5.11 -5.56 17.86
C ASP A 41 -6.29 -6.41 17.38
N ILE A 42 -6.08 -7.14 16.29
CA ILE A 42 -7.05 -8.09 15.73
C ILE A 42 -6.58 -9.54 15.87
N ALA A 43 -5.28 -9.76 16.02
CA ALA A 43 -4.70 -11.07 16.25
C ALA A 43 -3.28 -10.93 16.83
N ARG A 44 -2.81 -11.99 17.48
CA ARG A 44 -1.43 -12.10 17.94
C ARG A 44 -0.86 -13.47 17.64
N THR A 45 0.44 -13.53 17.34
CA THR A 45 1.15 -14.79 17.11
C THR A 45 2.63 -14.63 17.41
N ASN A 46 3.29 -15.72 17.80
CA ASN A 46 4.74 -15.73 17.95
C ASN A 46 5.38 -15.77 16.55
N VAL A 47 6.40 -14.94 16.33
CA VAL A 47 7.18 -14.87 15.10
C VAL A 47 8.64 -14.59 15.43
N LYS A 48 9.57 -15.04 14.60
CA LYS A 48 11.01 -14.93 14.91
C LYS A 48 11.58 -13.51 14.80
N ASP A 49 10.96 -12.66 13.98
CA ASP A 49 11.43 -11.30 13.70
C ASP A 49 10.31 -10.39 13.18
N VAL A 50 10.59 -9.09 13.09
CA VAL A 50 9.66 -8.07 12.57
C VAL A 50 9.26 -8.30 11.10
N GLY A 51 10.14 -8.91 10.29
CA GLY A 51 9.84 -9.21 8.90
C GLY A 51 8.77 -10.29 8.78
N GLU A 52 8.86 -11.33 9.59
CA GLU A 52 7.81 -12.33 9.70
C GLU A 52 6.51 -11.72 10.23
N CYS A 53 6.56 -10.79 11.20
CA CYS A 53 5.35 -10.07 11.65
C CYS A 53 4.68 -9.30 10.51
N CYS A 54 5.46 -8.64 9.66
CA CYS A 54 4.92 -8.01 8.46
C CYS A 54 4.24 -9.03 7.53
N GLN A 55 4.85 -10.19 7.28
CA GLN A 55 4.25 -11.23 6.44
C GLN A 55 2.92 -11.72 7.02
N ARG A 56 2.85 -11.96 8.34
CA ARG A 56 1.58 -12.28 9.02
C ARG A 56 0.52 -11.20 8.79
N CYS A 57 0.91 -9.93 8.84
CA CYS A 57 0.01 -8.84 8.54
C CYS A 57 -0.42 -8.83 7.06
N LEU A 58 0.48 -9.08 6.11
CA LEU A 58 0.15 -9.16 4.68
C LEU A 58 -0.85 -10.29 4.38
N ASP A 59 -0.72 -11.42 5.07
CA ASP A 59 -1.58 -12.60 4.94
C ASP A 59 -2.96 -12.39 5.58
N HIS A 60 -3.04 -11.59 6.66
CA HIS A 60 -4.30 -11.34 7.36
C HIS A 60 -5.13 -10.25 6.65
N PRO A 61 -6.32 -10.55 6.08
CA PRO A 61 -7.04 -9.61 5.21
C PRO A 61 -7.37 -8.25 5.86
N GLN A 62 -7.65 -8.24 7.16
CA GLN A 62 -8.00 -7.05 7.93
C GLN A 62 -6.81 -6.36 8.61
N CYS A 63 -5.59 -6.87 8.46
CA CYS A 63 -4.42 -6.27 9.09
C CYS A 63 -3.86 -5.16 8.21
N GLU A 64 -3.71 -3.95 8.74
CA GLU A 64 -3.16 -2.81 8.01
C GLU A 64 -1.89 -2.25 8.68
N ALA A 65 -1.67 -2.60 9.95
CA ALA A 65 -0.46 -2.26 10.71
C ALA A 65 -0.07 -3.40 11.67
N TYR A 66 1.15 -3.34 12.21
CA TYR A 66 1.64 -4.33 13.17
C TYR A 66 2.64 -3.71 14.16
N THR A 67 2.72 -4.28 15.37
CA THR A 67 3.85 -4.10 16.30
C THR A 67 4.45 -5.48 16.56
N TRP A 68 5.76 -5.64 16.36
CA TRP A 68 6.51 -6.78 16.90
C TRP A 68 7.29 -6.34 18.13
N ASN A 69 7.32 -7.18 19.16
CA ASN A 69 8.25 -7.01 20.28
C ASN A 69 9.15 -8.24 20.39
N ASN A 70 10.40 -8.03 20.76
CA ASN A 70 11.41 -9.08 20.84
C ASN A 70 11.58 -9.69 22.24
N TRP A 71 10.76 -9.30 23.22
CA TRP A 71 10.80 -9.86 24.57
C TRP A 71 10.23 -11.27 24.59
N ASP A 72 9.03 -11.41 24.04
CA ASP A 72 8.31 -12.69 23.94
C ASP A 72 8.11 -13.11 22.48
N ASN A 73 8.70 -12.37 21.53
CA ASN A 73 8.61 -12.60 20.09
C ASN A 73 7.16 -12.54 19.57
N ILE A 74 6.28 -11.77 20.22
CA ILE A 74 4.89 -11.61 19.77
C ILE A 74 4.79 -10.54 18.68
N CYS A 75 4.13 -10.94 17.59
CA CYS A 75 3.56 -10.06 16.57
C CYS A 75 2.11 -9.71 16.93
N TYR A 76 1.83 -8.43 17.09
CA TYR A 76 0.50 -7.87 17.24
C TYR A 76 0.03 -7.33 15.89
N MET A 77 -0.89 -8.04 15.24
CA MET A 77 -1.52 -7.61 13.99
C MET A 77 -2.66 -6.64 14.30
N LYS A 78 -2.75 -5.54 13.56
CA LYS A 78 -3.65 -4.43 13.88
C LYS A 78 -4.50 -4.02 12.69
N SER A 79 -5.75 -3.64 12.95
CA SER A 79 -6.68 -3.16 11.91
C SER A 79 -6.29 -1.80 11.32
N LYS A 80 -5.50 -1.00 12.04
CA LYS A 80 -4.94 0.28 11.59
C LYS A 80 -3.75 0.69 12.46
N LYS A 81 -2.96 1.65 11.98
CA LYS A 81 -1.93 2.34 12.76
C LYS A 81 -2.56 3.08 13.94
N ALA A 82 -1.84 3.15 15.07
CA ALA A 82 -2.30 3.88 16.24
C ALA A 82 -2.37 5.39 15.97
N ASP A 83 -3.41 6.06 16.47
CA ASP A 83 -3.55 7.52 16.35
C ASP A 83 -2.44 8.25 17.13
N LYS A 84 -1.91 7.61 18.18
CA LYS A 84 -0.79 8.09 19.01
C LYS A 84 0.24 6.97 19.21
N PRO A 85 1.16 6.76 18.26
CA PRO A 85 2.27 5.83 18.43
C PRO A 85 3.11 6.20 19.66
N PHE A 86 3.51 5.19 20.43
CA PHE A 86 4.44 5.36 21.54
C PHE A 86 5.87 5.22 21.02
N GLN A 87 6.65 6.30 21.07
CA GLN A 87 8.09 6.26 20.80
C GLN A 87 8.82 5.86 22.08
N GLY A 88 9.30 4.63 22.12
CA GLY A 88 10.20 4.16 23.16
C GLY A 88 11.57 4.83 23.04
N THR A 89 12.24 4.98 24.18
CA THR A 89 13.63 5.41 24.24
C THR A 89 14.53 4.22 23.91
N PRO A 90 15.44 4.34 22.92
CA PRO A 90 16.46 3.32 22.69
C PRO A 90 17.30 3.15 23.96
N ASP A 91 17.27 1.96 24.56
CA ASP A 91 18.07 1.63 25.73
C ASP A 91 19.24 0.73 25.30
N PRO A 92 20.50 1.17 25.45
CA PRO A 92 21.67 0.36 25.09
C PRO A 92 21.87 -0.87 25.98
N ASN A 93 21.24 -0.92 27.16
CA ASN A 93 21.34 -2.02 28.12
C ASN A 93 20.11 -2.94 28.12
N SER A 94 19.10 -2.60 27.34
CA SER A 94 17.87 -3.37 27.28
C SER A 94 17.58 -3.83 25.86
N PRO A 95 17.36 -5.14 25.66
CA PRO A 95 17.06 -5.63 24.33
C PRO A 95 15.68 -5.19 23.86
N TYR A 96 14.78 -4.66 24.71
CA TYR A 96 13.39 -4.36 24.34
C TYR A 96 13.32 -3.44 23.11
N LYS A 97 12.99 -4.05 21.98
CA LYS A 97 12.77 -3.40 20.71
C LYS A 97 11.33 -3.68 20.30
N TYR A 98 10.50 -2.65 20.42
CA TYR A 98 9.31 -2.57 19.59
C TYR A 98 9.75 -2.21 18.17
N ALA A 99 9.17 -2.85 17.18
CA ALA A 99 9.31 -2.44 15.80
C ALA A 99 7.93 -2.52 15.16
N SER A 100 7.43 -1.35 14.75
CA SER A 100 6.11 -1.24 14.16
C SER A 100 6.20 -1.00 12.67
N GLY A 101 5.14 -1.32 11.95
CA GLY A 101 5.06 -1.05 10.53
C GLY A 101 3.63 -1.08 10.02
N VAL A 102 3.49 -0.61 8.79
CA VAL A 102 2.25 -0.59 8.01
C VAL A 102 2.47 -1.42 6.76
N VAL A 103 1.39 -2.01 6.24
CA VAL A 103 1.42 -2.80 5.00
C VAL A 103 0.74 -2.06 3.88
N TYR A 104 1.23 -2.23 2.65
CA TYR A 104 0.58 -1.74 1.45
C TYR A 104 -0.16 -2.90 0.77
N LYS A 105 -1.49 -2.77 0.65
CA LYS A 105 -2.38 -3.81 0.11
C LYS A 105 -3.31 -3.30 -1.01
N CYS A 106 -2.96 -2.18 -1.62
CA CYS A 106 -3.73 -1.54 -2.66
C CYS A 106 -3.24 -1.96 -4.04
N LYS A 107 -3.94 -1.54 -5.09
CA LYS A 107 -3.47 -1.66 -6.47
C LYS A 107 -2.18 -0.85 -6.68
N PRO A 108 -1.43 -1.10 -7.77
CA PRO A 108 -0.27 -0.30 -8.15
C PRO A 108 -0.53 1.20 -8.13
N LEU A 109 0.51 1.95 -7.76
CA LEU A 109 0.51 3.40 -7.74
C LEU A 109 0.38 3.95 -9.16
N GLN A 110 -0.45 4.98 -9.31
CA GLN A 110 -0.62 5.76 -10.51
C GLN A 110 0.00 7.14 -10.28
N PHE A 111 1.15 7.38 -10.90
CA PHE A 111 1.89 8.64 -10.77
C PHE A 111 1.33 9.69 -11.72
N ASN A 112 1.36 10.94 -11.25
CA ASN A 112 0.91 12.14 -11.93
C ASN A 112 -0.58 12.15 -12.29
N LEU A 113 -1.39 11.34 -11.62
CA LEU A 113 -2.81 11.18 -11.88
C LEU A 113 -3.61 11.52 -10.62
N ASP A 114 -4.46 12.54 -10.72
CA ASP A 114 -5.49 12.86 -9.74
C ASP A 114 -6.86 12.40 -10.25
N TYR A 115 -7.71 11.93 -9.34
CA TYR A 115 -9.10 11.59 -9.62
C TYR A 115 -9.98 12.57 -8.87
N PRO A 116 -10.46 13.66 -9.50
CA PRO A 116 -11.11 14.74 -8.77
C PRO A 116 -12.40 14.33 -8.06
N GLY A 117 -12.58 14.84 -6.84
CA GLY A 117 -13.81 14.70 -6.05
C GLY A 117 -13.99 13.32 -5.40
N ASN A 118 -15.23 13.05 -4.95
CA ASN A 118 -15.62 11.84 -4.21
C ASN A 118 -14.88 11.61 -2.88
N ASP A 119 -14.27 12.65 -2.32
CA ASP A 119 -13.51 12.57 -1.08
C ASP A 119 -14.44 12.35 0.12
N ILE A 120 -14.15 11.31 0.91
CA ILE A 120 -14.78 11.01 2.20
C ILE A 120 -14.16 11.90 3.28
N THR A 121 -12.82 11.94 3.30
CA THR A 121 -12.02 12.67 4.28
C THR A 121 -10.60 12.80 3.75
N SER A 122 -9.77 13.58 4.44
CA SER A 122 -8.34 13.66 4.19
C SER A 122 -7.52 13.41 5.45
N VAL A 123 -6.38 12.74 5.29
CA VAL A 123 -5.44 12.44 6.37
C VAL A 123 -4.06 12.93 5.97
N ARG A 124 -3.41 13.72 6.82
CA ARG A 124 -2.05 14.19 6.55
C ARG A 124 -1.05 13.08 6.85
N THR A 125 -0.16 12.78 5.90
CA THR A 125 1.00 11.90 6.09
C THR A 125 2.13 12.29 5.15
N ASP A 126 3.36 12.25 5.65
CA ASP A 126 4.58 12.38 4.87
C ASP A 126 4.99 11.06 4.19
N LYS A 127 4.31 9.95 4.53
CA LYS A 127 4.58 8.60 4.03
C LYS A 127 3.50 8.18 3.05
N LEU A 128 3.73 8.41 1.76
CA LEU A 128 2.83 8.03 0.65
C LEU A 128 2.22 6.61 0.81
N GLY A 129 3.02 5.64 1.23
CA GLY A 129 2.56 4.25 1.40
C GLY A 129 1.42 4.09 2.41
N GLU A 130 1.28 5.00 3.38
CA GLU A 130 0.22 4.94 4.40
C GLU A 130 -1.17 5.26 3.84
N CYS A 131 -1.29 5.96 2.70
CA CYS A 131 -2.61 6.27 2.13
C CYS A 131 -3.43 5.02 1.83
N CYS A 132 -2.77 3.93 1.44
CA CYS A 132 -3.43 2.66 1.26
C CYS A 132 -4.04 2.13 2.56
N MET A 133 -3.26 2.13 3.65
CA MET A 133 -3.72 1.72 4.97
C MET A 133 -4.88 2.60 5.44
N TYR A 134 -4.76 3.93 5.31
CA TYR A 134 -5.83 4.85 5.70
C TYR A 134 -7.12 4.54 4.95
N CYS A 135 -7.05 4.34 3.63
CA CYS A 135 -8.22 3.97 2.84
C CYS A 135 -8.80 2.62 3.26
N ARG A 136 -7.98 1.57 3.36
CA ARG A 136 -8.47 0.23 3.72
C ARG A 136 -9.04 0.14 5.13
N SER A 137 -8.61 1.02 6.03
CA SER A 137 -9.17 1.17 7.38
C SER A 137 -10.38 2.10 7.48
N GLN A 138 -10.73 2.81 6.40
CA GLN A 138 -11.84 3.77 6.34
C GLN A 138 -13.06 3.10 5.67
N PRO A 139 -14.16 2.88 6.40
CA PRO A 139 -15.40 2.38 5.81
C PRO A 139 -15.83 3.21 4.60
N GLY A 140 -16.15 2.52 3.51
CA GLY A 140 -16.60 3.13 2.25
C GLY A 140 -15.48 3.66 1.34
N CYS A 141 -14.21 3.62 1.76
CA CYS A 141 -13.11 4.03 0.90
C CYS A 141 -12.76 2.94 -0.11
N VAL A 142 -12.65 3.32 -1.40
CA VAL A 142 -12.33 2.40 -2.50
C VAL A 142 -11.07 2.82 -3.27
N GLY A 143 -10.51 3.97 -2.95
CA GLY A 143 -9.25 4.45 -3.49
C GLY A 143 -8.83 5.75 -2.83
N TRP A 144 -7.65 6.24 -3.19
CA TRP A 144 -7.09 7.44 -2.59
C TRP A 144 -6.21 8.18 -3.60
N ALA A 145 -6.05 9.49 -3.36
CA ALA A 145 -5.07 10.34 -4.04
C ALA A 145 -4.18 11.01 -2.99
N TRP A 146 -2.93 11.30 -3.32
CA TRP A 146 -1.97 11.98 -2.44
C TRP A 146 -1.10 12.94 -3.21
N SER A 147 -0.70 14.04 -2.59
CA SER A 147 0.25 15.01 -3.17
C SER A 147 1.11 15.63 -2.08
N LYS A 148 2.43 15.51 -2.24
CA LYS A 148 3.41 16.14 -1.34
C LYS A 148 3.30 17.66 -1.36
N ASN A 149 3.13 18.22 -2.56
CA ASN A 149 3.16 19.66 -2.79
C ASN A 149 1.85 20.34 -2.35
N ASN A 150 0.77 19.57 -2.21
CA ASN A 150 -0.49 20.04 -1.64
C ASN A 150 -0.65 19.60 -0.17
N GLY A 151 0.38 19.82 0.65
CA GLY A 151 0.33 19.64 2.10
C GLY A 151 0.58 18.22 2.64
N GLY A 152 0.75 17.23 1.74
CA GLY A 152 0.98 15.83 2.12
C GLY A 152 -0.29 15.16 2.66
N PHE A 153 -1.42 15.36 2.00
CA PHE A 153 -2.68 14.72 2.39
C PHE A 153 -2.96 13.48 1.53
N CYS A 154 -3.47 12.42 2.14
CA CYS A 154 -4.21 11.35 1.50
C CYS A 154 -5.68 11.75 1.44
N TRP A 155 -6.21 12.01 0.26
CA TRP A 155 -7.65 12.18 0.03
C TRP A 155 -8.28 10.81 -0.20
N LEU A 156 -9.05 10.33 0.78
CA LEU A 156 -9.71 9.03 0.77
C LEU A 156 -11.02 9.13 0.00
N LYS A 157 -11.27 8.24 -0.95
CA LYS A 157 -12.35 8.40 -1.93
C LYS A 157 -13.40 7.31 -1.82
N SER A 158 -14.66 7.73 -1.86
CA SER A 158 -15.84 6.86 -1.91
C SER A 158 -16.06 6.24 -3.29
N LYS A 159 -15.47 6.83 -4.33
CA LYS A 159 -15.42 6.31 -5.70
C LYS A 159 -14.05 6.60 -6.29
N PHE A 160 -13.45 5.61 -6.95
CA PHE A 160 -12.18 5.73 -7.65
C PHE A 160 -12.42 5.50 -9.14
N ALA A 161 -13.06 6.49 -9.77
CA ALA A 161 -13.61 6.40 -11.12
C ALA A 161 -13.67 7.79 -11.78
N GLY A 162 -13.87 7.81 -13.10
CA GLY A 162 -13.84 9.01 -13.93
C GLY A 162 -12.52 9.17 -14.70
N GLU A 163 -12.46 10.18 -15.55
CA GLU A 163 -11.23 10.54 -16.27
C GLU A 163 -10.25 11.21 -15.29
N PRO A 164 -9.04 10.66 -15.09
CA PRO A 164 -8.06 11.30 -14.23
C PRO A 164 -7.52 12.57 -14.88
N THR A 165 -7.19 13.55 -14.06
CA THR A 165 -6.48 14.75 -14.50
C THR A 165 -4.98 14.57 -14.26
N PHE A 166 -4.17 15.11 -15.17
CA PHE A 166 -2.73 15.15 -14.97
C PHE A 166 -2.40 16.19 -13.90
N TRP A 167 -1.70 15.76 -12.85
CA TRP A 167 -1.10 16.65 -11.87
C TRP A 167 0.24 16.06 -11.44
N GLU A 168 1.34 16.73 -11.79
CA GLU A 168 2.73 16.26 -11.64
C GLU A 168 3.12 15.71 -10.25
N THR A 169 2.37 16.05 -9.19
CA THR A 169 2.69 15.58 -7.83
C THR A 169 1.65 14.64 -7.25
N ALA A 170 0.59 14.35 -7.99
CA ALA A 170 -0.44 13.44 -7.57
C ALA A 170 0.03 11.99 -7.69
N VAL A 171 -0.25 11.20 -6.66
CA VAL A 171 -0.11 9.75 -6.68
C VAL A 171 -1.43 9.16 -6.20
N SER A 172 -1.99 8.24 -6.98
CA SER A 172 -3.28 7.64 -6.67
C SER A 172 -3.23 6.12 -6.70
N ALA A 173 -4.13 5.45 -5.98
CA ALA A 173 -4.36 4.02 -6.16
C ALA A 173 -5.76 3.60 -5.70
N ALA A 174 -6.28 2.55 -6.34
CA ALA A 174 -7.45 1.84 -5.89
C ALA A 174 -7.16 0.94 -4.67
N ALA A 175 -8.10 0.86 -3.73
CA ALA A 175 -7.97 0.16 -2.46
C ALA A 175 -9.02 -0.95 -2.23
N TYR A 176 -10.02 -1.07 -3.12
CA TYR A 176 -11.08 -2.07 -3.05
C TYR A 176 -10.57 -3.52 -3.19
#